data_AF-A0A957RNK8-F1
#
_entry.id   AF-A0A957RNK8-F1
#
_cell.length_a   1.000
_cell.length_b   1.000
_cell.length_c   1.000
_cell.angle_alpha   90.00
_cell.angle_beta   90.00
_cell.angle_gamma   90.00
#
_symmetry.space_group_name_H-M   'P 1'
#
loop_
_entity.id
_entity.type
_entity.pdbx_description
1 polymer ?
#
loop_
_entity_poly.entity_id
_entity_poly.type
_entity_poly.pdbx_seq_one_letter_code
_entity_poly.pdbx_strand_id
1 'polypeptide(L)'
;MIDLLVLGAGLSGLVAALRAAEEGRRVKVIAKGMGAHHWNAGTIDVLGYLAGDEQPVEAPWTAMARLEDDHPYQLIERDAARAALTWFQTLTARCGLGYAGADGERNMLLPSPAGAWR
;
A
#
# COMPACT_ATOMS: atom_id res chain seq x y z
N MET A 1 17.00 25.02 -7.41
CA MET A 1 15.55 25.23 -7.27
C MET A 1 14.91 23.87 -7.01
N ILE A 2 13.82 23.80 -6.26
CA ILE A 2 13.12 22.55 -5.90
C ILE A 2 11.78 22.58 -6.63
N ASP A 3 11.37 21.46 -7.22
CA ASP A 3 10.14 21.35 -8.00
C ASP A 3 8.97 20.81 -7.16
N LEU A 4 9.27 19.99 -6.13
CA LEU A 4 8.29 19.45 -5.18
C LEU A 4 8.84 19.43 -3.75
N LEU A 5 8.05 19.92 -2.79
CA LEU A 5 8.31 19.80 -1.37
C LEU A 5 7.29 18.86 -0.73
N VAL A 6 7.76 17.76 -0.15
CA VAL A 6 6.91 16.79 0.58
C VAL A 6 7.13 16.96 2.08
N LEU A 7 6.04 17.14 2.82
CA LEU A 7 6.06 17.24 4.28
C LEU A 7 5.61 15.89 4.87
N GLY A 8 6.53 15.19 5.53
CA GLY A 8 6.31 13.89 6.16
C GLY A 8 6.99 12.74 5.42
N ALA A 9 7.60 11.83 6.19
CA ALA A 9 8.26 10.61 5.72
C ALA A 9 7.42 9.35 6.01
N GLY A 10 6.10 9.46 5.82
CA GLY A 10 5.19 8.31 5.80
C GLY A 10 5.16 7.63 4.43
N LEU A 11 4.44 6.51 4.29
CA LEU A 11 4.45 5.70 3.06
C LEU A 11 4.04 6.53 1.84
N SER A 12 2.92 7.24 1.96
CA SER A 12 2.39 8.09 0.90
C SER A 12 3.36 9.21 0.51
N GLY A 13 3.99 9.86 1.50
CA GLY A 13 4.96 10.93 1.27
C GLY A 13 6.22 10.42 0.57
N LEU A 14 6.77 9.30 1.03
CA LEU A 14 7.96 8.68 0.43
C LEU A 14 7.68 8.14 -0.98
N VAL A 15 6.53 7.50 -1.19
CA VAL A 15 6.09 7.05 -2.52
C VAL A 15 5.91 8.25 -3.45
N ALA A 16 5.20 9.30 -3.04
CA ALA A 16 5.01 10.51 -3.85
C ALA A 16 6.36 11.17 -4.20
N ALA A 17 7.26 11.28 -3.23
CA ALA A 17 8.58 11.85 -3.44
C ALA A 17 9.41 11.02 -4.43
N LEU A 18 9.37 9.69 -4.30
CA LEU A 18 10.10 8.79 -5.18
C LEU A 18 9.54 8.81 -6.60
N ARG A 19 8.22 8.73 -6.78
CA ARG A 19 7.57 8.81 -8.10
C ARG A 19 7.91 10.11 -8.82
N ALA A 20 7.86 11.25 -8.12
CA ALA A 20 8.26 12.53 -8.69
C ALA A 20 9.77 12.57 -9.04
N ALA A 21 10.62 11.96 -8.22
CA ALA A 21 12.05 11.85 -8.52
C ALA A 21 12.34 10.94 -9.74
N GLU A 22 11.59 9.84 -9.91
CA GLU A 22 11.65 8.97 -11.10
C GLU A 22 11.30 9.74 -12.39
N GLU A 23 10.45 10.76 -12.30
CA GLU A 23 10.12 11.69 -13.39
C GLU A 23 11.15 12.83 -13.57
N GLY A 24 12.28 12.77 -12.87
CA GLY A 24 13.35 13.76 -12.97
C GLY A 24 13.10 15.07 -12.22
N ARG A 25 12.09 15.13 -11.34
CA ARG A 25 11.82 16.31 -10.50
C ARG A 25 12.84 16.41 -9.37
N ARG A 26 13.23 17.64 -9.02
CA ARG A 26 14.03 17.93 -7.81
C ARG A 26 13.09 17.98 -6.61
N VAL A 27 13.07 16.89 -5.85
CA VAL A 27 12.18 16.74 -4.69
C VAL A 27 12.94 16.97 -3.39
N LYS A 28 12.30 17.61 -2.41
CA LYS A 28 12.79 17.68 -1.03
C LYS A 28 11.74 17.10 -0.09
N VAL A 29 12.15 16.18 0.78
CA VAL A 29 11.32 15.65 1.87
C VAL A 29 11.74 16.33 3.16
N ILE A 30 10.77 16.89 3.89
CA ILE A 30 10.98 17.44 5.24
C ILE A 30 10.14 16.62 6.20
N ALA A 31 10.76 16.01 7.20
CA ALA A 31 10.07 15.22 8.20
C ALA A 31 10.73 15.36 9.57
N LYS A 32 9.90 15.24 10.62
CA LYS A 32 10.36 15.06 12.00
C LYS A 32 10.33 13.55 12.32
N GLY A 33 11.37 12.82 11.92
CA GLY A 33 11.48 11.37 12.07
C GLY A 33 10.87 10.56 10.92
N MET A 34 10.81 9.23 11.10
CA MET A 34 10.41 8.24 10.07
C MET A 34 8.94 7.79 10.14
N GLY A 35 8.06 8.59 10.75
CA GLY A 35 6.66 8.23 10.93
C GLY A 35 6.44 6.92 11.71
N ALA A 36 5.29 6.26 11.50
CA ALA A 36 4.89 5.03 12.19
C ALA A 36 5.36 3.74 11.50
N HIS A 37 6.24 3.84 10.49
CA HIS A 37 6.67 2.69 9.69
C HIS A 37 7.26 1.55 10.52
N HIS A 38 7.99 1.85 11.58
CA HIS A 38 8.60 0.84 12.45
C HIS A 38 7.59 0.04 13.30
N TRP A 39 6.31 0.43 13.30
CA TRP A 39 5.24 -0.28 13.98
C TRP A 39 4.37 -1.14 13.03
N ASN A 40 4.59 -1.05 11.72
CA ASN A 40 3.81 -1.83 10.77
C ASN A 40 4.39 -3.25 10.61
N ALA A 41 3.54 -4.20 10.25
CA ALA A 41 3.97 -5.58 9.95
C ALA A 41 4.72 -5.70 8.62
N GLY A 42 4.87 -4.60 7.87
CA GLY A 42 5.45 -4.61 6.53
C GLY A 42 4.51 -5.18 5.46
N THR A 43 3.21 -5.35 5.73
CA THR A 43 2.22 -5.75 4.73
C THR A 43 1.56 -4.55 4.07
N ILE A 44 1.04 -4.77 2.86
CA ILE A 44 0.11 -3.86 2.19
C ILE A 44 -1.20 -4.61 2.03
N ASP A 45 -2.18 -4.28 2.88
CA ASP A 45 -3.48 -4.94 2.89
C ASP A 45 -4.44 -4.23 1.94
N VAL A 46 -5.16 -4.99 1.11
CA VAL A 46 -6.17 -4.45 0.19
C VAL A 46 -7.50 -5.09 0.57
N LEU A 47 -8.44 -4.31 1.11
CA LEU A 47 -9.79 -4.77 1.52
C LEU A 47 -9.77 -6.12 2.28
N GLY A 48 -9.50 -6.10 3.59
CA GLY A 48 -9.39 -7.34 4.38
C GLY A 48 -10.71 -8.00 4.77
N TYR A 49 -11.78 -7.22 5.00
CA TYR A 49 -13.09 -7.71 5.42
C TYR A 49 -14.20 -6.85 4.81
N LEU A 50 -15.38 -7.44 4.67
CA LEU A 50 -16.62 -6.75 4.34
C LEU A 50 -17.48 -6.58 5.59
N ALA A 51 -18.25 -5.51 5.66
CA ALA A 51 -19.11 -5.26 6.82
C ALA A 51 -20.13 -6.40 6.99
N GLY A 52 -20.13 -7.03 8.16
CA GLY A 52 -21.01 -8.16 8.49
C GLY A 52 -20.48 -9.54 8.10
N ASP A 53 -19.35 -9.62 7.37
CA ASP A 53 -18.70 -10.90 7.05
C ASP A 53 -17.70 -11.27 8.16
N GLU A 54 -17.76 -12.50 8.67
CA GLU A 54 -16.78 -13.04 9.63
C GLU A 54 -15.52 -13.58 8.94
N GLN A 55 -15.62 -13.88 7.65
CA GLN A 55 -14.54 -14.45 6.86
C GLN A 55 -13.72 -13.35 6.18
N PRO A 56 -12.38 -13.47 6.16
CA PRO A 56 -11.52 -12.54 5.45
C PRO A 56 -11.72 -12.61 3.94
N VAL A 57 -11.53 -11.48 3.29
CA VAL A 57 -11.59 -11.37 1.82
C VAL A 57 -10.31 -11.95 1.23
N GLU A 58 -10.43 -13.04 0.47
CA GLU A 58 -9.31 -13.63 -0.26
C GLU A 58 -8.99 -12.84 -1.54
N ALA A 59 -10.01 -12.50 -2.35
CA ALA A 59 -9.84 -11.83 -3.65
C ALA A 59 -10.38 -10.38 -3.61
N PRO A 60 -9.57 -9.39 -3.20
CA PRO A 60 -10.06 -8.05 -2.90
C PRO A 60 -10.63 -7.31 -4.11
N TRP A 61 -10.02 -7.44 -5.28
CA TRP A 61 -10.49 -6.75 -6.49
C TRP A 61 -11.91 -7.16 -6.91
N THR A 62 -12.24 -8.44 -6.70
CA THR A 62 -13.60 -8.97 -6.93
C THR A 62 -14.54 -8.55 -5.80
N ALA A 63 -14.09 -8.64 -4.55
CA ALA A 63 -14.89 -8.28 -3.38
C ALA A 63 -15.27 -6.79 -3.34
N MET A 64 -14.46 -5.90 -3.93
CA MET A 64 -14.80 -4.48 -4.05
C MET A 64 -16.11 -4.22 -4.80
N ALA A 65 -16.56 -5.13 -5.67
CA ALA A 65 -17.86 -5.00 -6.34
C ALA A 65 -19.07 -5.15 -5.39
N ARG A 66 -18.85 -5.62 -4.16
CA ARG A 66 -19.87 -5.76 -3.11
C ARG A 66 -19.98 -4.53 -2.20
N LEU A 67 -19.14 -3.52 -2.41
CA LEU A 67 -19.13 -2.31 -1.61
C LEU A 67 -20.21 -1.34 -2.10
N GLU A 68 -20.80 -0.59 -1.18
CA GLU A 68 -21.72 0.50 -1.50
C GLU A 68 -21.03 1.56 -2.38
N ASP A 69 -21.83 2.29 -3.17
CA ASP A 69 -21.33 3.28 -4.13
C ASP A 69 -20.60 4.47 -3.46
N ASP A 70 -20.91 4.76 -2.21
CA ASP A 70 -20.29 5.83 -1.41
C ASP A 70 -19.04 5.37 -0.65
N HIS A 71 -18.69 4.08 -0.74
CA HIS A 71 -17.55 3.53 -0.01
C HIS A 71 -16.22 4.12 -0.54
N PRO A 72 -15.23 4.47 0.31
CA PRO A 72 -13.98 5.11 -0.14
C PRO A 72 -13.18 4.35 -1.21
N TYR A 73 -13.31 3.02 -1.25
CA TYR A 73 -12.67 2.20 -2.28
C TYR A 73 -13.28 2.41 -3.69
N GLN A 74 -14.50 2.94 -3.80
CA GLN A 74 -15.09 3.29 -5.09
C GLN A 74 -14.38 4.48 -5.75
N LEU A 75 -13.65 5.28 -4.96
CA LEU A 75 -12.82 6.38 -5.47
C LEU A 75 -11.52 5.89 -6.11
N ILE A 76 -11.15 4.62 -5.90
CA ILE A 76 -9.89 4.05 -6.36
C ILE A 76 -10.11 3.39 -7.72
N GLU A 77 -9.36 3.85 -8.72
CA GLU A 77 -9.30 3.19 -10.01
C GLU A 77 -8.49 1.88 -9.88
N ARG A 78 -9.15 0.74 -10.17
CA ARG A 78 -8.65 -0.59 -9.78
C ARG A 78 -7.37 -0.97 -10.53
N ASP A 79 -7.28 -0.66 -11.81
CA ASP A 79 -6.11 -1.01 -12.62
C ASP A 79 -4.90 -0.13 -12.23
N ALA A 80 -5.13 1.16 -11.98
CA ALA A 80 -4.11 2.03 -11.40
C ALA A 80 -3.61 1.54 -10.02
N ALA A 81 -4.50 1.05 -9.15
CA ALA A 81 -4.12 0.50 -7.85
C ALA A 81 -3.29 -0.79 -7.99
N ARG A 82 -3.70 -1.70 -8.88
CA ARG A 82 -2.92 -2.92 -9.19
C ARG A 82 -1.54 -2.57 -9.74
N ALA A 83 -1.47 -1.63 -10.68
CA ALA A 83 -0.20 -1.15 -11.23
C ALA A 83 0.70 -0.52 -10.15
N ALA A 84 0.13 0.23 -9.21
CA ALA A 84 0.87 0.79 -8.08
C ALA A 84 1.46 -0.29 -7.16
N LEU A 85 0.71 -1.36 -6.89
CA LEU A 85 1.21 -2.50 -6.10
C LEU A 85 2.31 -3.27 -6.84
N THR A 86 2.16 -3.49 -8.15
CA THR A 86 3.21 -4.11 -8.98
C THR A 86 4.47 -3.25 -8.99
N TRP A 87 4.35 -1.93 -9.13
CA TRP A 87 5.47 -1.00 -9.02
C TRP A 87 6.14 -1.10 -7.65
N PHE A 88 5.36 -1.12 -6.57
CA PHE A 88 5.87 -1.21 -5.21
C PHE A 88 6.64 -2.52 -4.97
N GLN A 89 6.10 -3.66 -5.40
CA GLN A 89 6.78 -4.95 -5.33
C GLN A 89 8.09 -4.97 -6.13
N THR A 90 8.08 -4.36 -7.33
CA THR A 90 9.28 -4.25 -8.17
C THR A 90 10.36 -3.40 -7.48
N LEU A 91 9.96 -2.29 -6.87
CA LEU A 91 10.83 -1.41 -6.12
C LEU A 91 11.47 -2.14 -4.94
N THR A 92 10.67 -2.81 -4.10
CA THR A 92 11.19 -3.48 -2.90
C THR A 92 12.07 -4.67 -3.25
N ALA A 93 11.73 -5.42 -4.32
CA ALA A 93 12.58 -6.49 -4.85
C ALA A 93 13.96 -5.97 -5.29
N ARG A 94 14.02 -4.82 -5.99
CA ARG A 94 15.29 -4.18 -6.36
C ARG A 94 16.15 -3.77 -5.16
N CYS A 95 15.53 -3.55 -4.01
CA CYS A 95 16.21 -3.26 -2.74
C CYS A 95 16.56 -4.52 -1.93
N GLY A 96 16.31 -5.74 -2.46
CA GLY A 96 16.52 -6.99 -1.74
C GLY A 96 15.46 -7.29 -0.66
N LEU A 97 14.31 -6.59 -0.71
CA LEU A 97 13.21 -6.68 0.26
C LEU A 97 11.93 -7.17 -0.44
N GLY A 98 12.05 -8.17 -1.32
CA GLY A 98 10.91 -8.68 -2.09
C GLY A 98 9.79 -9.21 -1.20
N TYR A 99 8.54 -8.97 -1.62
CA TYR A 99 7.35 -9.44 -0.92
C TYR A 99 7.05 -10.88 -1.35
N ALA A 100 7.49 -11.85 -0.55
CA ALA A 100 7.28 -13.26 -0.85
C ALA A 100 5.79 -13.64 -0.73
N GLY A 101 5.28 -14.38 -1.72
CA GLY A 101 3.90 -14.90 -1.72
C GLY A 101 2.84 -13.91 -2.19
N ALA A 102 3.17 -12.61 -2.34
CA ALA A 102 2.25 -11.62 -2.88
C ALA A 102 2.12 -11.78 -4.41
N ASP A 103 1.00 -12.34 -4.86
CA ASP A 103 0.67 -12.42 -6.30
C ASP A 103 -0.03 -11.16 -6.82
N GLY A 104 -0.38 -10.23 -5.92
CA GLY A 104 -1.10 -8.99 -6.24
C GLY A 104 -2.60 -9.19 -6.47
N GLU A 105 -3.09 -10.42 -6.41
CA GLU A 105 -4.47 -10.79 -6.69
C GLU A 105 -5.22 -11.25 -5.46
N ARG A 106 -4.50 -11.83 -4.50
CA ARG A 106 -5.08 -12.36 -3.26
C ARG A 106 -4.44 -11.79 -2.01
N ASN A 107 -5.28 -11.57 -1.01
CA ASN A 107 -4.82 -11.33 0.34
C ASN A 107 -4.29 -12.63 0.95
N MET A 108 -3.37 -12.48 1.90
CA MET A 108 -2.85 -13.59 2.69
C MET A 108 -3.10 -13.30 4.16
N LEU A 109 -3.48 -14.34 4.90
CA LEU A 109 -3.52 -14.27 6.36
C LEU A 109 -2.12 -14.49 6.93
N LEU A 110 -1.65 -13.54 7.73
CA LEU A 110 -0.37 -13.63 8.42
C LEU A 110 -0.58 -13.66 9.94
N PRO A 111 0.27 -14.39 10.67
CA PRO A 111 0.21 -14.38 12.12
C PRO A 111 0.65 -13.01 12.64
N SER A 112 -0.16 -12.41 13.51
CA SER A 112 0.25 -11.23 14.28
C SER A 112 1.29 -11.60 15.35
N PRO A 113 2.04 -10.63 15.90
CA PRO A 113 2.96 -10.88 17.01
C PRO A 113 2.30 -11.49 18.26
N ALA A 114 0.98 -11.32 18.41
CA ALA A 114 0.19 -11.91 19.49
C ALA A 114 -0.35 -13.33 19.17
N GLY A 115 -0.02 -13.89 18.00
CA GLY A 115 -0.46 -15.22 17.57
C GLY A 115 -1.87 -15.29 16.97
N ALA A 116 -2.55 -14.16 16.79
CA ALA A 116 -3.84 -14.11 16.08
C ALA A 116 -3.63 -13.99 14.56
N TRP A 117 -4.45 -14.67 13.76
CA TRP A 117 -4.49 -14.52 12.31
C TRP A 117 -5.05 -13.15 11.92
N ARG A 118 -4.39 -12.48 10.98
CA ARG A 118 -4.81 -11.19 10.43
C ARG A 118 -4.65 -11.16 8.93
#